data_AF-A0A0C9W337-F1
#
_entry.id   AF-A0A0C9W337-F1
#
_cell.length_a   1.000
_cell.length_b   1.000
_cell.length_c   1.000
_cell.angle_alpha   90.00
_cell.angle_beta   90.00
_cell.angle_gamma   90.00
#
_symmetry.space_group_name_H-M   'P 1'
#
loop_
_entity.id
_entity.type
_entity.pdbx_description
1 polymer ?
#
loop_
_entity_poly.entity_id
_entity_poly.type
_entity_poly.pdbx_seq_one_letter_code
_entity_poly.pdbx_strand_id
1 'polypeptide(L)'
;MSPSTQRANQPPIRVICLGLGRTGTVSLTAALEILGCGPCYHTSKRMDSRPSDNYFGKSGLGRTLEGGDPELIDDILQGYVSVLDQPAANFPETLYRAYPEAKFILTTRNPKKWERSMKLTIQPVIEMFLAEAEPEEWHKYALVWNKLRTKLQPELLTDDLANVLVKHNKRVEELIPADQLLVYKVEDGWEPLTEFLGV
;
A
#
# COMPACT_ATOMS: atom_id res chain seq x y z
N MET A 1 -26.52 0.21 11.03
CA MET A 1 -25.47 -0.82 11.09
C MET A 1 -25.82 -1.86 10.05
N SER A 2 -25.10 -1.87 8.93
CA SER A 2 -25.29 -2.90 7.91
C SER A 2 -24.54 -4.15 8.35
N PRO A 3 -25.13 -5.36 8.24
CA PRO A 3 -24.43 -6.57 8.59
C PRO A 3 -23.23 -6.71 7.65
N SER A 4 -22.03 -6.76 8.22
CA SER A 4 -20.83 -7.23 7.52
C SER A 4 -21.10 -8.68 7.11
N THR A 5 -21.57 -8.89 5.89
CA THR A 5 -21.56 -10.21 5.28
C THR A 5 -20.13 -10.46 4.85
N GLN A 6 -19.35 -11.06 5.76
CA GLN A 6 -18.02 -11.56 5.49
C GLN A 6 -18.06 -12.38 4.19
N ARG A 7 -17.24 -11.98 3.21
CA ARG A 7 -17.22 -12.67 1.91
C ARG A 7 -16.63 -14.07 2.12
N ALA A 8 -17.13 -15.07 1.38
CA ALA A 8 -16.80 -16.49 1.62
C ALA A 8 -15.29 -16.79 1.61
N ASN A 9 -14.52 -16.03 0.83
CA ASN A 9 -13.07 -16.18 0.69
C ASN A 9 -12.28 -15.05 1.39
N GLN A 10 -12.90 -14.25 2.25
CA GLN A 10 -12.25 -13.09 2.84
C GLN A 10 -11.08 -13.51 3.76
N PRO A 11 -9.82 -13.12 3.46
CA PRO A 11 -8.68 -13.44 4.31
C PRO A 11 -8.81 -12.80 5.71
N PRO A 12 -8.15 -13.36 6.74
CA PRO A 12 -8.23 -12.85 8.11
C PRO A 12 -7.29 -11.64 8.31
N ILE A 13 -7.53 -10.55 7.58
CA ILE A 13 -6.72 -9.33 7.69
C ILE A 13 -7.02 -8.61 9.00
N ARG A 14 -5.97 -8.37 9.79
CA ARG A 14 -6.00 -7.73 11.11
C ARG A 14 -5.34 -6.36 11.13
N VAL A 15 -4.35 -6.12 10.28
CA VAL A 15 -3.62 -4.84 10.21
C VAL A 15 -3.53 -4.34 8.77
N ILE A 16 -3.93 -3.09 8.54
CA ILE A 16 -3.94 -2.45 7.21
C ILE A 16 -3.12 -1.17 7.28
N CYS A 17 -2.03 -1.09 6.52
CA CYS A 17 -1.28 0.15 6.35
C CYS A 17 -1.76 0.91 5.11
N LEU A 18 -2.34 2.09 5.33
CA LEU A 18 -2.87 2.96 4.28
C LEU A 18 -1.88 4.02 3.81
N GLY A 19 -0.64 4.02 4.33
CA GLY A 19 0.36 5.00 3.94
C GLY A 19 0.90 4.77 2.52
N LEU A 20 1.21 5.87 1.84
CA LEU A 20 1.81 5.86 0.50
C LEU A 20 3.18 5.16 0.51
N GLY A 21 3.63 4.70 -0.66
CA GLY A 21 5.01 4.25 -0.83
C GLY A 21 6.01 5.32 -0.37
N ARG A 22 7.20 4.89 0.06
CA ARG A 22 8.30 5.79 0.52
C ARG A 22 8.07 6.52 1.85
N THR A 23 7.07 6.12 2.63
CA THR A 23 6.85 6.56 4.03
C THR A 23 7.38 5.58 5.08
N GLY A 24 8.03 4.48 4.65
CA GLY A 24 8.59 3.46 5.55
C GLY A 24 7.81 2.14 5.60
N THR A 25 6.93 1.88 4.62
CA THR A 25 6.11 0.65 4.54
C THR A 25 6.91 -0.66 4.59
N VAL A 26 8.11 -0.70 4.01
CA VAL A 26 9.00 -1.89 4.07
C VAL A 26 9.51 -2.13 5.49
N SER A 27 9.92 -1.07 6.20
CA SER A 27 10.36 -1.18 7.60
C SER A 27 9.21 -1.59 8.51
N LEU A 28 8.02 -1.02 8.31
CA LEU A 28 6.82 -1.42 9.05
C LEU A 28 6.45 -2.89 8.75
N THR A 29 6.60 -3.35 7.51
CA THR A 29 6.37 -4.76 7.15
C THR A 29 7.25 -5.69 7.97
N ALA A 30 8.55 -5.37 8.12
CA ALA A 30 9.45 -6.16 8.96
C ALA A 30 9.06 -6.10 10.44
N ALA A 31 8.68 -4.92 10.94
CA ALA A 31 8.24 -4.75 12.32
C ALA A 31 6.99 -5.58 12.65
N LEU A 32 5.98 -5.55 11.77
CA LEU A 32 4.75 -6.33 11.95
C LEU A 32 5.02 -7.84 11.93
N GLU A 33 5.95 -8.32 11.12
CA GLU A 33 6.34 -9.73 11.14
C GLU A 33 7.01 -10.13 12.46
N ILE A 34 7.88 -9.28 13.02
CA ILE A 34 8.50 -9.48 14.33
C ILE A 34 7.44 -9.53 15.44
N LEU A 35 6.43 -8.66 15.37
CA LEU A 35 5.37 -8.54 16.38
C LEU A 35 4.23 -9.57 16.23
N GLY A 36 4.39 -10.60 15.40
CA GLY A 36 3.37 -11.65 15.21
C GLY A 36 2.12 -11.18 14.44
N CYS A 37 2.24 -10.05 13.74
CA CYS A 37 1.25 -9.52 12.81
C CYS A 37 1.60 -9.90 11.35
N GLY A 38 2.48 -10.89 11.14
CA GLY A 38 2.72 -11.54 9.85
C GLY A 38 1.85 -12.79 9.64
N PRO A 39 1.77 -13.31 8.40
CA PRO A 39 2.48 -12.85 7.20
C PRO A 39 1.94 -11.54 6.63
N CYS A 40 2.83 -10.65 6.19
CA CYS A 40 2.48 -9.35 5.62
C CYS A 40 2.53 -9.35 4.10
N TYR A 41 1.46 -8.91 3.45
CA TYR A 41 1.48 -8.55 2.04
C TYR A 41 2.17 -7.19 1.89
N HIS A 42 3.17 -7.14 1.02
CA HIS A 42 3.77 -5.90 0.53
C HIS A 42 4.19 -6.11 -0.92
N THR A 43 3.91 -5.15 -1.80
CA THR A 43 4.13 -5.32 -3.24
C THR A 43 5.57 -5.71 -3.58
N SER A 44 6.57 -5.13 -2.92
CA SER A 44 7.98 -5.48 -3.13
C SER A 44 8.31 -6.93 -2.77
N LYS A 45 7.88 -7.41 -1.59
CA LYS A 45 8.07 -8.81 -1.18
C LYS A 45 7.37 -9.77 -2.14
N ARG A 46 6.20 -9.37 -2.64
CA ARG A 46 5.46 -10.17 -3.62
C ARG A 46 6.21 -10.26 -4.96
N MET A 47 6.84 -9.18 -5.42
CA MET A 47 7.69 -9.18 -6.62
C MET A 47 8.88 -10.12 -6.48
N ASP A 48 9.61 -10.03 -5.36
CA ASP A 48 10.81 -10.84 -5.12
C ASP A 48 10.50 -12.34 -5.09
N SER A 49 9.33 -12.72 -4.58
CA SER A 49 8.92 -14.12 -4.41
C SER A 49 8.27 -14.75 -5.65
N ARG A 50 7.73 -13.96 -6.59
CA ARG A 50 7.08 -14.45 -7.82
C ARG A 50 7.31 -13.49 -8.98
N PRO A 51 8.49 -13.49 -9.61
CA PRO A 51 8.83 -12.57 -10.69
C PRO A 51 8.16 -12.93 -12.02
N SER A 52 6.99 -13.57 -12.06
CA SER A 52 6.36 -13.94 -13.34
C SER A 52 5.50 -12.82 -13.92
N ASP A 53 5.60 -12.63 -15.24
CA ASP A 53 4.86 -11.64 -16.05
C ASP A 53 3.32 -11.69 -15.86
N ASN A 54 2.79 -12.79 -15.31
CA ASN A 54 1.35 -13.02 -15.16
C ASN A 54 0.71 -12.30 -13.98
N TYR A 55 1.46 -11.95 -12.93
CA TYR A 55 0.88 -11.32 -11.75
C TYR A 55 0.56 -9.84 -11.97
N PHE A 56 1.46 -9.11 -12.64
CA PHE A 56 1.25 -7.70 -12.96
C PHE A 56 0.65 -7.46 -14.35
N GLY A 57 0.68 -8.47 -15.22
CA GLY A 57 0.09 -8.43 -16.56
C GLY A 57 -1.39 -8.83 -16.61
N LYS A 58 -1.76 -9.63 -17.63
CA LYS A 58 -3.14 -9.87 -18.09
C LYS A 58 -4.11 -10.53 -17.09
N SER A 59 -3.65 -11.08 -15.96
CA SER A 59 -4.46 -12.01 -15.14
C SER A 59 -4.54 -11.75 -13.63
N GLY A 60 -3.87 -10.75 -13.06
CA GLY A 60 -3.82 -10.61 -11.59
C GLY A 60 -4.09 -9.20 -11.08
N LEU A 61 -3.02 -8.49 -10.74
CA LEU A 61 -3.06 -7.21 -10.05
C LEU A 61 -3.59 -6.07 -10.93
N GLY A 62 -3.25 -6.03 -12.22
CA GLY A 62 -3.72 -4.98 -13.13
C GLY A 62 -5.25 -4.91 -13.25
N ARG A 63 -5.93 -6.05 -13.46
CA ARG A 63 -7.40 -6.10 -13.47
C ARG A 63 -8.01 -5.85 -12.10
N THR A 64 -7.40 -6.42 -11.06
CA THR A 64 -7.89 -6.33 -9.68
C THR A 64 -7.89 -4.90 -9.15
N LEU A 65 -6.85 -4.14 -9.47
CA LEU A 65 -6.71 -2.80 -8.94
C LEU A 65 -7.43 -1.74 -9.77
N GLU A 66 -7.77 -1.97 -11.04
CA GLU A 66 -8.45 -0.94 -11.85
C GLU A 66 -9.81 -0.47 -11.28
N GLY A 67 -10.46 -1.28 -10.43
CA GLY A 67 -11.73 -0.93 -9.78
C GLY A 67 -11.73 -0.99 -8.25
N GLY A 68 -10.66 -1.48 -7.62
CA GLY A 68 -10.65 -1.74 -6.18
C GLY A 68 -11.73 -2.74 -5.75
N ASP A 69 -11.91 -3.81 -6.53
CA ASP A 69 -12.89 -4.87 -6.25
C ASP A 69 -12.44 -5.66 -5.00
N PRO A 70 -13.26 -5.71 -3.93
CA PRO A 70 -12.89 -6.40 -2.71
C PRO A 70 -12.69 -7.91 -2.89
N GLU A 71 -13.38 -8.59 -3.81
CA GLU A 71 -13.20 -10.04 -4.03
C GLU A 71 -11.85 -10.32 -4.69
N LEU A 72 -11.48 -9.52 -5.68
CA LEU A 72 -10.17 -9.64 -6.33
C LEU A 72 -9.03 -9.26 -5.36
N ILE A 73 -9.24 -8.25 -4.50
CA ILE A 73 -8.30 -7.92 -3.43
C ILE A 73 -8.17 -9.10 -2.46
N ASP A 74 -9.27 -9.76 -2.08
CA ASP A 74 -9.25 -10.93 -1.21
C ASP A 74 -8.43 -12.09 -1.81
N ASP A 75 -8.51 -12.32 -3.13
CA ASP A 75 -7.70 -13.34 -3.83
C ASP A 75 -6.19 -13.08 -3.71
N ILE A 76 -5.79 -11.81 -3.78
CA ILE A 76 -4.38 -11.40 -3.62
C ILE A 76 -3.91 -11.60 -2.18
N LEU A 77 -4.80 -11.34 -1.22
CA LEU A 77 -4.50 -11.32 0.21
C LEU A 77 -4.58 -12.70 0.87
N GLN A 78 -4.88 -13.75 0.12
CA GLN A 78 -4.86 -15.13 0.62
C GLN A 78 -3.53 -15.49 1.29
N GLY A 79 -3.61 -16.02 2.51
CA GLY A 79 -2.45 -16.42 3.32
C GLY A 79 -1.75 -15.27 4.05
N TYR A 80 -2.25 -14.04 3.95
CA TYR A 80 -1.74 -12.89 4.68
C TYR A 80 -2.70 -12.49 5.81
N VAL A 81 -2.16 -11.83 6.83
CA VAL A 81 -2.94 -11.24 7.93
C VAL A 81 -2.76 -9.73 8.02
N SER A 82 -1.85 -9.17 7.25
CA SER A 82 -1.59 -7.74 7.17
C SER A 82 -1.32 -7.32 5.73
N VAL A 83 -1.71 -6.10 5.35
CA VAL A 83 -1.49 -5.56 4.01
C VAL A 83 -0.92 -4.15 4.08
N LEU A 84 0.12 -3.90 3.28
CA LEU A 84 0.84 -2.63 3.18
C LEU A 84 1.16 -2.30 1.72
N ASP A 85 1.49 -1.03 1.46
CA ASP A 85 1.73 -0.50 0.10
C ASP A 85 0.49 -0.73 -0.78
N GLN A 86 0.59 -1.33 -1.96
CA GLN A 86 -0.55 -1.55 -2.85
C GLN A 86 -1.08 -2.97 -2.64
N PRO A 87 -2.40 -3.22 -2.49
CA PRO A 87 -3.54 -2.34 -2.81
C PRO A 87 -3.89 -1.29 -1.74
N ALA A 88 -3.34 -1.38 -0.53
CA ALA A 88 -3.90 -0.67 0.62
C ALA A 88 -3.87 0.86 0.50
N ALA A 89 -2.78 1.42 0.02
CA ALA A 89 -2.65 2.85 -0.24
C ALA A 89 -3.59 3.33 -1.37
N ASN A 90 -4.03 2.45 -2.27
CA ASN A 90 -4.88 2.81 -3.41
C ASN A 90 -6.37 2.81 -3.06
N PHE A 91 -6.80 1.87 -2.22
CA PHE A 91 -8.22 1.64 -1.92
C PHE A 91 -8.57 1.73 -0.43
N PRO A 92 -8.31 2.86 0.27
CA PRO A 92 -8.69 3.03 1.67
C PRO A 92 -10.17 2.71 1.95
N GLU A 93 -11.09 3.23 1.14
CA GLU A 93 -12.54 3.09 1.34
C GLU A 93 -13.03 1.67 1.06
N THR A 94 -12.44 0.97 0.09
CA THR A 94 -12.77 -0.45 -0.15
C THR A 94 -12.30 -1.27 1.02
N LEU A 95 -11.05 -1.09 1.47
CA LEU A 95 -10.48 -1.88 2.55
C LEU A 95 -11.16 -1.62 3.89
N TYR A 96 -11.49 -0.37 4.19
CA TYR A 96 -12.24 -0.07 5.42
C TYR A 96 -13.63 -0.70 5.41
N ARG A 97 -14.35 -0.62 4.28
CA ARG A 97 -15.66 -1.29 4.16
C ARG A 97 -15.56 -2.81 4.22
N ALA A 98 -14.50 -3.38 3.66
CA ALA A 98 -14.27 -4.82 3.64
C ALA A 98 -13.84 -5.33 5.03
N TYR A 99 -12.96 -4.61 5.72
CA TYR A 99 -12.32 -5.02 6.97
C TYR A 99 -12.51 -3.97 8.08
N PRO A 100 -13.76 -3.68 8.49
CA PRO A 100 -14.05 -2.59 9.43
C PRO A 100 -13.49 -2.82 10.85
N GLU A 101 -13.16 -4.07 11.19
CA GLU A 101 -12.61 -4.49 12.48
C GLU A 101 -11.07 -4.53 12.49
N ALA A 102 -10.41 -4.26 11.36
CA ALA A 102 -8.95 -4.24 11.30
C ALA A 102 -8.40 -3.01 12.04
N LYS A 103 -7.16 -3.11 12.52
CA LYS A 103 -6.38 -1.95 12.98
C LYS A 103 -5.75 -1.27 11.77
N PHE A 104 -5.87 0.05 11.68
CA PHE A 104 -5.34 0.84 10.56
C PHE A 104 -4.10 1.62 10.98
N ILE A 105 -3.09 1.62 10.12
CA ILE A 105 -1.87 2.40 10.31
C ILE A 105 -1.70 3.34 9.11
N LEU A 106 -1.53 4.63 9.37
CA LEU A 106 -1.13 5.61 8.37
C LEU A 106 0.35 5.95 8.58
N THR A 107 1.23 5.27 7.84
CA THR A 107 2.64 5.69 7.83
C THR A 107 2.79 7.03 7.12
N THR A 108 3.49 7.97 7.75
CA THR A 108 3.69 9.32 7.21
C THR A 108 5.14 9.80 7.36
N ARG A 109 5.46 10.93 6.74
CA ARG A 109 6.78 11.57 6.75
C ARG A 109 6.62 13.07 6.55
N ASN A 110 7.66 13.85 6.87
CA ASN A 110 7.74 15.24 6.42
C ASN A 110 7.52 15.33 4.88
N PRO A 111 6.56 16.13 4.38
CA PRO A 111 6.19 16.15 2.96
C PRO A 111 7.34 16.47 2.01
N LYS A 112 8.19 17.44 2.34
CA LYS A 112 9.35 17.81 1.50
C LYS A 112 10.40 16.70 1.46
N LYS A 113 10.64 16.03 2.59
CA LYS A 113 11.56 14.87 2.63
C LYS A 113 10.99 13.68 1.85
N TRP A 114 9.67 13.47 1.90
CA TRP A 114 8.99 12.44 1.12
C TRP A 114 9.03 12.72 -0.37
N GLU A 115 8.73 13.95 -0.79
CA GLU A 115 8.84 14.37 -2.19
C GLU A 115 10.25 14.11 -2.72
N ARG A 116 11.29 14.57 -2.02
CA ARG A 116 12.69 14.30 -2.43
C ARG A 116 12.95 12.80 -2.61
N SER A 117 12.41 11.95 -1.73
CA SER A 117 12.53 10.50 -1.85
C SER A 117 11.80 9.95 -3.09
N MET A 118 10.59 10.43 -3.37
CA MET A 118 9.83 10.05 -4.56
C MET A 118 10.55 10.46 -5.85
N LYS A 119 11.06 11.70 -5.91
CA LYS A 119 11.80 12.23 -7.06
C LYS A 119 13.10 11.45 -7.37
N LEU A 120 13.72 10.86 -6.34
CA LEU A 120 14.94 10.06 -6.51
C LEU A 120 14.70 8.58 -6.82
N THR A 121 13.48 8.07 -6.69
CA THR A 121 13.23 6.62 -6.76
C THR A 121 12.07 6.22 -7.67
N ILE A 122 10.96 6.94 -7.61
CA ILE A 122 9.72 6.61 -8.32
C ILE A 122 9.57 7.48 -9.57
N GLN A 123 9.81 8.79 -9.45
CA GLN A 123 9.65 9.73 -10.58
C GLN A 123 10.49 9.36 -11.81
N PRO A 124 11.77 8.94 -11.71
CA PRO A 124 12.55 8.58 -12.88
C PRO A 124 11.96 7.37 -13.62
N VAL A 125 11.38 6.42 -12.88
CA VAL A 125 10.73 5.25 -13.51
C VAL A 125 9.42 5.63 -14.18
N ILE A 126 8.68 6.59 -13.61
CA ILE A 126 7.50 7.18 -14.25
C ILE A 126 7.88 7.90 -15.54
N GLU A 127 8.95 8.69 -15.52
CA GLU A 127 9.45 9.43 -16.70
C GLU A 127 9.91 8.47 -17.81
N MET A 128 10.65 7.41 -17.46
CA MET A 128 11.01 6.35 -18.42
C MET A 128 9.79 5.70 -19.05
N PHE A 129 8.73 5.47 -18.26
CA PHE A 129 7.46 4.96 -18.78
C PHE A 129 6.79 5.95 -19.74
N LEU A 130 6.64 7.21 -19.34
CA LEU A 130 5.99 8.24 -20.17
C LEU A 130 6.77 8.50 -21.47
N ALA A 131 8.08 8.28 -21.46
CA ALA A 131 8.95 8.37 -22.63
C ALA A 131 8.92 7.10 -23.52
N GLU A 132 8.13 6.08 -23.17
CA GLU A 132 8.08 4.78 -23.86
C GLU A 132 9.47 4.13 -24.02
N ALA A 133 10.37 4.37 -23.05
CA ALA A 133 11.71 3.80 -23.08
C ALA A 133 11.68 2.28 -22.86
N GLU A 134 12.43 1.54 -23.68
CA GLU A 134 12.63 0.10 -23.48
C GLU A 134 13.45 -0.14 -22.21
N PRO A 135 12.89 -0.81 -21.18
CA PRO A 135 13.63 -1.10 -19.96
C PRO A 135 14.69 -2.18 -20.22
N GLU A 136 15.86 -2.05 -19.58
CA GLU A 136 16.76 -3.20 -19.45
C GLU A 136 16.04 -4.35 -18.73
N GLU A 137 16.44 -5.60 -19.01
CA GLU A 137 15.75 -6.81 -18.49
C GLU A 137 15.56 -6.83 -16.97
N TRP A 138 16.49 -6.22 -16.21
CA TRP A 138 16.39 -6.15 -14.75
C TRP A 138 15.44 -5.04 -14.24
N HIS A 139 15.05 -4.10 -15.09
CA HIS A 139 14.11 -3.02 -14.77
C HIS A 139 12.65 -3.31 -15.17
N LYS A 140 12.40 -4.35 -15.98
CA LYS A 140 11.07 -4.60 -16.55
C LYS A 140 9.96 -4.71 -15.50
N TYR A 141 10.21 -5.36 -14.37
CA TYR A 141 9.23 -5.50 -13.29
C TYR A 141 8.99 -4.20 -12.53
N ALA A 142 10.06 -3.43 -12.27
CA ALA A 142 9.94 -2.10 -11.66
C ALA A 142 9.14 -1.14 -12.57
N LEU A 143 9.32 -1.25 -13.88
CA LEU A 143 8.59 -0.44 -14.85
C LEU A 143 7.10 -0.84 -14.93
N VAL A 144 6.77 -2.13 -14.97
CA VAL A 144 5.37 -2.61 -14.93
C VAL A 144 4.68 -2.21 -13.61
N TRP A 145 5.38 -2.30 -12.49
CA TRP A 145 4.85 -1.87 -11.19
C TRP A 145 4.61 -0.37 -11.12
N ASN A 146 5.53 0.46 -11.63
CA ASN A 146 5.34 1.90 -11.67
C ASN A 146 4.27 2.32 -12.68
N LYS A 147 4.11 1.60 -13.80
CA LYS A 147 2.98 1.76 -14.73
C LYS A 147 1.63 1.56 -14.02
N LEU A 148 1.51 0.50 -13.23
CA LEU A 148 0.30 0.25 -12.45
C LEU A 148 0.11 1.30 -11.36
N ARG A 149 1.19 1.69 -10.66
CA ARG A 149 1.17 2.76 -9.67
C ARG A 149 0.63 4.08 -10.23
N THR A 150 1.09 4.52 -11.40
CA THR A 150 0.61 5.79 -12.00
C THR A 150 -0.81 5.70 -12.53
N LYS A 151 -1.22 4.54 -13.04
CA LYS A 151 -2.61 4.32 -13.43
C LYS A 151 -3.57 4.40 -12.24
N LEU A 152 -3.16 3.86 -11.08
CA LEU A 152 -3.98 3.78 -9.88
C LEU A 152 -3.83 4.99 -8.94
N GLN A 153 -2.78 5.79 -9.14
CA GLN A 153 -2.49 7.01 -8.39
C GLN A 153 -2.10 8.12 -9.37
N PRO A 154 -3.02 8.55 -10.26
CA PRO A 154 -2.74 9.61 -11.22
C PRO A 154 -2.34 10.92 -10.54
N GLU A 155 -2.70 11.12 -9.27
CA GLU A 155 -2.24 12.24 -8.44
C GLU A 155 -0.72 12.29 -8.26
N LEU A 156 0.01 11.19 -8.50
CA LEU A 156 1.48 11.18 -8.51
C LEU A 156 2.09 11.80 -9.78
N LEU A 157 1.28 12.09 -10.81
CA LEU A 157 1.72 12.74 -12.05
C LEU A 157 1.70 14.27 -11.88
N THR A 158 2.45 14.76 -10.89
CA THR A 158 2.57 16.18 -10.56
C THR A 158 3.96 16.49 -10.01
N ASP A 159 4.39 17.74 -10.14
CA ASP A 159 5.63 18.22 -9.52
C ASP A 159 5.49 18.51 -8.02
N ASP A 160 4.25 18.75 -7.55
CA ASP A 160 3.90 19.06 -6.16
C ASP A 160 3.52 17.78 -5.40
N LEU A 161 4.46 16.85 -5.33
CA LEU A 161 4.28 15.58 -4.62
C LEU A 161 4.05 15.82 -3.12
N ALA A 162 4.70 16.80 -2.50
CA ALA A 162 4.47 17.12 -1.08
C ALA A 162 2.98 17.30 -0.75
N ASN A 163 2.23 17.98 -1.60
CA ASN A 163 0.78 18.17 -1.44
C ASN A 163 -0.03 16.88 -1.67
N VAL A 164 0.44 15.97 -2.52
CA VAL A 164 -0.17 14.63 -2.69
C VAL A 164 -0.15 13.86 -1.38
N LEU A 165 0.99 13.83 -0.68
CA LEU A 165 1.08 13.17 0.64
C LEU A 165 0.12 13.81 1.65
N VAL A 166 0.08 15.15 1.70
CA VAL A 166 -0.80 15.88 2.64
C VAL A 166 -2.27 15.55 2.38
N LYS A 167 -2.71 15.57 1.11
CA LYS A 167 -4.08 15.25 0.73
C LYS A 167 -4.43 13.79 1.03
N HIS A 168 -3.53 12.86 0.74
CA HIS A 168 -3.73 11.43 1.03
C HIS A 168 -3.87 11.17 2.52
N ASN A 169 -2.97 11.73 3.34
CA ASN A 169 -3.02 11.58 4.79
C ASN A 169 -4.32 12.12 5.36
N LYS A 170 -4.71 13.33 4.95
CA LYS A 170 -5.97 13.94 5.37
C LYS A 170 -7.18 13.07 5.00
N ARG A 171 -7.22 12.54 3.77
CA ARG A 171 -8.29 11.62 3.33
C ARG A 171 -8.38 10.38 4.23
N VAL A 172 -7.25 9.80 4.61
CA VAL A 172 -7.23 8.61 5.50
C VAL A 172 -7.68 8.98 6.92
N GLU A 173 -7.19 10.10 7.47
CA GLU A 173 -7.59 10.59 8.79
C GLU A 173 -9.09 10.93 8.87
N GLU A 174 -9.69 11.42 7.78
CA GLU A 174 -11.14 11.68 7.69
C GLU A 174 -11.97 10.40 7.51
N LEU A 175 -11.40 9.37 6.91
CA LEU A 175 -12.09 8.11 6.60
C LEU A 175 -12.14 7.14 7.78
N ILE A 176 -11.03 7.00 8.51
CA ILE A 176 -10.87 5.98 9.53
C ILE A 176 -11.13 6.57 10.92
N PRO A 177 -11.95 5.93 11.78
CA PRO A 177 -12.13 6.35 13.17
C PRO A 177 -10.79 6.46 13.92
N ALA A 178 -10.62 7.53 14.70
CA ALA A 178 -9.36 7.83 15.38
C ALA A 178 -8.93 6.76 16.38
N ASP A 179 -9.86 6.02 16.97
CA ASP A 179 -9.61 4.88 17.86
C ASP A 179 -9.14 3.62 17.13
N GLN A 180 -9.35 3.56 15.81
CA GLN A 180 -8.87 2.49 14.93
C GLN A 180 -7.63 2.88 14.11
N LEU A 181 -7.17 4.12 14.20
CA LEU A 181 -6.09 4.67 13.36
C LEU A 181 -4.85 5.06 14.17
N LEU A 182 -3.70 4.47 13.83
CA LEU A 182 -2.39 4.97 14.24
C LEU A 182 -1.75 5.78 13.13
N VAL A 183 -1.54 7.08 13.34
CA VAL A 183 -0.66 7.89 12.49
C VAL A 183 0.78 7.69 12.96
N TYR A 184 1.62 7.12 12.11
CA TYR A 184 2.92 6.58 12.52
C TYR A 184 4.06 7.11 11.65
N LYS A 185 5.15 7.59 12.27
CA LYS A 185 6.43 7.73 11.57
C LYS A 185 7.34 6.63 12.06
N VAL A 186 8.04 5.98 11.14
CA VAL A 186 9.00 4.91 11.50
C VAL A 186 10.12 5.42 12.44
N GLU A 187 10.39 6.73 12.43
CA GLU A 187 11.34 7.38 13.36
C GLU A 187 10.83 7.47 14.80
N ASP A 188 9.53 7.26 15.04
CA ASP A 188 8.93 7.26 16.38
C ASP A 188 9.25 5.98 17.18
N GLY A 189 9.86 4.97 16.53
CA GLY A 189 10.29 3.74 17.19
C GLY A 189 9.15 2.76 17.47
N TRP A 190 9.38 1.83 18.39
CA TRP A 190 8.48 0.69 18.64
C TRP A 190 7.28 1.01 19.52
N GLU A 191 7.46 1.87 20.52
CA GLU A 191 6.47 2.12 21.59
C GLU A 191 5.05 2.43 21.08
N PRO A 192 4.83 3.42 20.21
CA PRO A 192 3.46 3.71 19.72
C PRO A 192 2.88 2.56 18.88
N LEU A 193 3.74 1.78 18.21
CA LEU A 193 3.30 0.64 17.40
C LEU A 193 2.88 -0.54 18.30
N THR A 194 3.68 -0.88 19.31
CA THR A 194 3.38 -1.99 20.22
C THR A 194 2.17 -1.69 21.10
N GLU A 195 2.03 -0.46 21.59
CA GLU A 195 0.86 -0.02 22.35
C GLU A 195 -0.42 -0.14 21.49
N PHE A 196 -0.38 0.40 20.27
CA PHE A 196 -1.52 0.33 19.37
C PHE A 196 -1.89 -1.11 18.99
N LEU A 197 -0.91 -1.99 18.81
CA LEU A 197 -1.15 -3.39 18.47
C LEU A 197 -1.55 -4.25 19.68
N GLY A 198 -1.18 -3.84 20.90
CA GLY A 198 -1.47 -4.55 22.14
C GLY A 198 -0.54 -5.74 22.38
N VAL A 199 0.75 -5.59 22.07
CA VAL A 199 1.79 -6.64 22.15
C VAL A 199 3.01 -6.18 22.93
#